data_AF-A0A8C9X7Q9-F1
#
_entry.id   AF-A0A8C9X7Q9-F1
#
_cell.length_a   1.000
_cell.length_b   1.000
_cell.length_c   1.000
_cell.angle_alpha   90.00
_cell.angle_beta   90.00
_cell.angle_gamma   90.00
#
_symmetry.space_group_name_H-M   'P 1'
#
loop_
_entity.id
_entity.type
_entity.pdbx_description
1 polymer ?
#
loop_
_entity_poly.entity_id
_entity_poly.type
_entity_poly.pdbx_seq_one_letter_code
_entity_poly.pdbx_strand_id
1 'polypeptide(L)'
;MNPYDGKPSFCDGFQNRFEMSSNISTVFLKIKRVDLSDSGLYFCGFFIGRHTVIVNATYLKVQEESDGMTNLVIVILGVFLNIVVIVLAVKIRKLQTGTDLGSDELNYAALNFQAKPKRSRRPASERELEPHVVYAATR
;
A
#
# COMPACT_ATOMS: atom_id res chain seq x y z
N MET A 1 5.18 44.58 -46.83
CA MET A 1 3.97 43.90 -46.30
C MET A 1 3.72 44.47 -44.91
N ASN A 2 2.58 45.11 -44.68
CA ASN A 2 2.30 45.76 -43.40
C ASN A 2 2.14 44.66 -42.32
N PRO A 3 2.90 44.64 -41.21
CA PRO A 3 2.89 43.55 -40.23
C PRO A 3 1.56 43.36 -39.47
N TYR A 4 0.60 44.26 -39.68
CA TYR A 4 -0.52 44.48 -38.77
C TYR A 4 -1.85 43.84 -39.18
N ASP A 5 -1.92 43.19 -40.35
CA ASP A 5 -3.16 42.57 -40.89
C ASP A 5 -2.97 41.08 -41.25
N GLY A 6 -1.91 40.45 -40.73
CA GLY A 6 -1.64 39.04 -40.97
C GLY A 6 -2.57 38.15 -40.14
N LYS A 7 -3.51 37.46 -40.78
CA LYS A 7 -4.22 36.34 -40.15
C LYS A 7 -3.19 35.32 -39.67
N PRO A 8 -3.25 34.86 -38.41
CA PRO A 8 -2.29 33.88 -37.90
C PRO A 8 -2.37 32.61 -38.73
N SER A 9 -1.20 32.05 -39.03
CA SER A 9 -1.07 30.78 -39.74
C SER A 9 -0.65 29.68 -38.77
N PHE A 10 -1.19 28.49 -38.98
CA PHE A 10 -0.90 27.32 -38.18
C PHE A 10 0.09 26.43 -38.92
N CYS A 11 1.00 25.78 -38.18
CA CYS A 11 1.76 24.66 -38.72
C CYS A 11 0.80 23.52 -39.08
N ASP A 12 1.22 22.69 -40.03
CA ASP A 12 0.41 21.56 -40.46
C ASP A 12 0.08 20.63 -39.26
N GLY A 13 -1.16 20.14 -39.20
CA GLY A 13 -1.66 19.33 -38.09
C GLY A 13 -2.12 20.09 -36.82
N PHE A 14 -1.93 21.40 -36.72
CA PHE A 14 -2.35 22.20 -35.54
C PHE A 14 -3.67 22.96 -35.73
N GLN A 15 -4.44 22.61 -36.76
CA GLN A 15 -5.69 23.29 -37.09
C GLN A 15 -6.85 22.79 -36.20
N ASN A 16 -7.87 23.63 -35.98
CA ASN A 16 -9.14 23.35 -35.26
C ASN A 16 -9.11 23.29 -33.72
N ARG A 17 -8.06 22.73 -33.07
CA ARG A 17 -7.99 22.69 -31.59
C ARG A 17 -7.49 24.00 -30.95
N PHE A 18 -6.70 24.75 -31.71
CA PHE A 18 -6.06 25.99 -31.26
C PHE A 18 -6.69 27.20 -31.96
N GLU A 19 -6.83 28.28 -31.21
CA GLU A 19 -7.20 29.59 -31.72
C GLU A 19 -6.09 30.56 -31.33
N MET A 20 -5.53 31.23 -32.33
CA MET A 20 -4.45 32.18 -32.15
C MET A 20 -4.95 33.54 -32.59
N SER A 21 -4.59 34.57 -31.83
CA SER A 21 -4.80 35.97 -32.22
C SER A 21 -3.59 36.79 -31.82
N SER A 22 -3.43 37.95 -32.45
CA SER A 22 -2.31 38.84 -32.18
C SER A 22 -2.76 40.30 -32.20
N ASN A 23 -2.10 41.10 -31.38
CA ASN A 23 -2.06 42.55 -31.44
C ASN A 23 -0.61 42.97 -31.70
N ILE A 24 -0.36 44.26 -31.96
CA ILE A 24 0.93 44.90 -32.20
C ILE A 24 2.04 44.38 -31.27
N SER A 25 1.74 44.18 -29.99
CA SER A 25 2.73 43.77 -28.98
C SER A 25 2.55 42.36 -28.44
N THR A 26 1.42 41.71 -28.69
CA THR A 26 1.00 40.54 -27.90
C THR A 26 0.41 39.46 -28.78
N VAL A 27 0.80 38.22 -28.49
CA VAL A 27 0.23 37.01 -29.09
C VAL A 27 -0.62 36.30 -28.04
N PHE A 28 -1.82 35.89 -28.43
CA PHE A 28 -2.74 35.13 -27.61
C PHE A 28 -2.91 33.74 -28.20
N LEU A 29 -2.80 32.72 -27.34
CA LEU A 29 -3.05 31.32 -27.68
C LEU A 29 -4.19 30.80 -26.80
N LYS A 30 -5.24 30.28 -27.43
CA LYS A 30 -6.37 29.64 -26.77
C LYS A 30 -6.46 28.18 -27.21
N ILE A 31 -6.44 27.27 -26.24
CA ILE A 31 -6.65 25.83 -26.43
C ILE A 31 -8.12 25.54 -26.13
N LYS A 32 -8.91 25.11 -27.12
CA LYS A 32 -10.38 25.00 -26.96
C LYS A 32 -10.80 23.82 -26.10
N ARG A 33 -10.10 22.68 -26.26
CA ARG A 33 -10.30 21.45 -25.50
C ARG A 33 -8.93 21.02 -25.02
N VAL A 34 -8.74 21.03 -23.71
CA VAL A 34 -7.45 20.74 -23.07
C VAL A 34 -7.46 19.27 -22.67
N ASP A 35 -6.49 18.53 -23.18
CA ASP A 35 -6.25 17.12 -22.88
C ASP A 35 -4.95 16.97 -22.06
N LEU A 36 -4.73 15.84 -21.40
CA LEU A 36 -3.49 15.59 -20.66
C LEU A 36 -2.23 15.77 -21.52
N SER A 37 -2.32 15.41 -22.80
CA SER A 37 -1.26 15.55 -23.80
C SER A 37 -0.90 17.00 -24.15
N ASP A 38 -1.74 17.97 -23.76
CA ASP A 38 -1.44 19.38 -23.94
C ASP A 38 -0.51 19.92 -22.84
N SER A 39 -0.18 19.11 -21.82
CA SER A 39 0.85 19.47 -20.84
C SER A 39 2.22 19.59 -21.51
N GLY A 40 2.92 20.69 -21.26
CA GLY A 40 4.21 20.93 -21.88
C GLY A 40 4.70 22.37 -21.76
N LEU A 41 5.88 22.62 -22.32
CA LEU A 41 6.45 23.96 -22.43
C LEU A 41 5.89 24.65 -23.69
N TYR A 42 5.31 25.82 -23.50
CA TYR A 42 4.82 26.69 -24.55
C TYR A 42 5.75 27.90 -24.67
N PHE A 43 6.35 28.07 -25.84
CA PHE A 43 7.28 29.16 -26.11
C PHE A 43 6.60 30.29 -26.88
N CYS A 44 6.80 31.52 -26.42
CA CYS A 44 6.46 32.72 -27.15
C CYS A 44 7.75 33.32 -27.71
N GLY A 45 7.75 33.61 -29.01
CA GLY A 45 8.93 34.10 -29.72
C GLY A 45 8.58 34.58 -31.11
N PHE A 46 9.59 35.06 -31.82
CA PHE A 46 9.46 35.54 -33.19
C PHE A 46 10.69 35.17 -34.01
N PHE A 47 10.57 35.27 -35.33
CA PHE A 47 11.65 34.99 -36.26
C PHE A 47 12.35 36.28 -36.67
N ILE A 48 13.68 36.29 -36.58
CA ILE A 48 14.55 37.31 -37.18
C ILE A 48 15.35 36.63 -38.28
N GLY A 49 15.00 36.88 -39.53
CA GLY A 49 15.60 36.18 -40.67
C GLY A 49 15.38 34.68 -40.59
N ARG A 50 16.44 33.90 -40.35
CA ARG A 50 16.40 32.44 -40.17
C ARG A 50 16.50 31.97 -38.72
N HIS A 51 16.61 32.91 -37.77
CA HIS A 51 16.78 32.58 -36.36
C HIS A 51 15.46 32.74 -35.60
N THR A 52 15.16 31.79 -34.73
CA THR A 52 14.05 31.89 -33.78
C THR A 52 14.55 32.52 -32.49
N VAL A 53 13.90 33.60 -32.06
CA VAL A 53 14.16 34.25 -30.78
C VAL A 53 13.02 33.93 -29.84
N ILE A 54 13.30 33.20 -28.76
CA ILE A 54 12.34 32.88 -27.70
C ILE A 54 12.38 34.02 -26.68
N VAL A 55 11.23 34.63 -26.43
CA VAL A 55 11.06 35.74 -25.48
C VAL A 55 10.54 35.24 -24.15
N ASN A 56 9.63 34.27 -24.16
CA ASN A 56 9.04 33.72 -22.94
C ASN A 56 8.73 32.22 -23.08
N ALA A 57 8.65 31.52 -21.96
CA ALA A 57 8.23 30.13 -21.87
C ALA A 57 7.27 29.94 -20.69
N THR A 58 6.16 29.24 -20.95
CA THR A 58 5.17 28.90 -19.92
C THR A 58 4.98 27.40 -19.89
N TYR A 59 5.11 26.77 -18.72
CA TYR A 59 4.77 25.36 -18.55
C TYR A 59 3.28 25.21 -18.23
N LEU A 60 2.54 24.55 -19.11
CA LEU A 60 1.16 24.16 -18.86
C LEU A 60 1.15 22.75 -18.27
N LYS A 61 0.57 22.59 -17.08
CA LYS A 61 0.33 21.28 -16.46
C LYS A 61 -1.16 21.02 -16.42
N VAL A 62 -1.61 20.04 -17.19
CA VAL A 62 -2.98 19.53 -17.14
C VAL A 62 -3.01 18.37 -16.14
N GLN A 63 -3.98 18.38 -15.24
CA GLN A 63 -4.19 17.30 -14.28
C GLN A 63 -5.59 16.76 -14.49
N GLU A 64 -5.72 15.44 -14.52
CA GLU A 64 -7.03 14.81 -14.42
C GLU A 64 -7.56 15.05 -13.02
N GLU A 65 -8.76 15.61 -12.95
CA GLU A 65 -9.52 15.59 -11.72
C GLU A 65 -9.95 14.14 -11.52
N SER A 66 -9.32 13.47 -10.55
CA SER A 66 -9.73 12.12 -10.18
C SER A 66 -11.20 12.19 -9.77
N ASP A 67 -12.07 11.61 -10.58
CA ASP A 67 -13.49 11.55 -10.32
C ASP A 67 -13.68 11.00 -8.91
N GLY A 68 -14.41 11.71 -8.03
CA GLY A 68 -14.50 11.36 -6.60
C GLY A 68 -14.91 9.89 -6.36
N MET A 69 -15.61 9.30 -7.33
CA MET A 69 -15.94 7.89 -7.40
C MET A 69 -14.70 6.97 -7.46
N THR A 70 -13.70 7.28 -8.27
CA THR A 70 -12.47 6.48 -8.38
C THR A 70 -11.70 6.45 -7.06
N ASN A 71 -11.60 7.59 -6.37
CA ASN A 71 -10.99 7.68 -5.05
C ASN A 71 -11.77 6.85 -4.02
N LEU A 72 -13.10 6.92 -4.02
CA LEU A 72 -13.93 6.10 -3.13
C LEU A 72 -13.77 4.61 -3.40
N VAL A 73 -13.76 4.18 -4.67
CA VAL A 73 -13.55 2.77 -5.04
C VAL A 73 -12.17 2.29 -4.62
N ILE A 74 -11.12 3.08 -4.83
CA ILE A 74 -9.74 2.76 -4.39
C ILE A 74 -9.69 2.61 -2.86
N VAL A 75 -10.32 3.53 -2.12
CA VAL A 75 -10.36 3.46 -0.65
C VAL A 75 -11.12 2.22 -0.18
N ILE A 76 -12.30 1.94 -0.73
CA ILE A 76 -13.12 0.77 -0.38
C ILE A 76 -12.37 -0.52 -0.68
N LEU A 77 -11.78 -0.64 -1.89
CA LEU A 77 -10.99 -1.80 -2.28
C LEU A 77 -9.78 -1.98 -1.37
N GLY A 78 -9.09 -0.89 -1.03
CA GLY A 78 -7.97 -0.88 -0.09
C GLY A 78 -8.38 -1.42 1.28
N VAL A 79 -9.47 -0.93 1.86
CA VAL A 79 -9.98 -1.41 3.16
C VAL A 79 -10.36 -2.89 3.09
N PHE A 80 -11.08 -3.30 2.05
CA PHE A 80 -11.48 -4.69 1.86
C PHE A 80 -10.27 -5.64 1.78
N LEU A 81 -9.27 -5.31 0.95
CA LEU A 81 -8.05 -6.10 0.82
C LEU A 81 -7.28 -6.19 2.14
N ASN A 82 -7.19 -5.10 2.91
CA ASN A 82 -6.54 -5.10 4.23
C ASN A 82 -7.22 -6.09 5.20
N ILE A 83 -8.56 -6.10 5.25
CA ILE A 83 -9.30 -7.04 6.12
C ILE A 83 -9.02 -8.49 5.70
N VAL A 84 -9.04 -8.80 4.40
CA VAL A 84 -8.76 -10.15 3.89
C VAL A 84 -7.35 -10.60 4.28
N VAL A 85 -6.35 -9.73 4.15
CA VAL A 85 -4.95 -10.02 4.54
C VAL A 85 -4.85 -10.31 6.04
N ILE A 86 -5.52 -9.51 6.90
CA ILE A 86 -5.54 -9.73 8.35
C ILE A 86 -6.16 -11.08 8.70
N VAL A 87 -7.32 -11.41 8.12
CA VAL A 87 -8.00 -12.70 8.34
C VAL A 87 -7.11 -13.87 7.93
N LEU A 88 -6.47 -13.76 6.76
CA LEU A 88 -5.57 -14.80 6.26
C LEU A 88 -4.35 -14.98 7.16
N ALA A 89 -3.75 -13.88 7.63
CA ALA A 89 -2.61 -13.91 8.55
C ALA A 89 -2.98 -14.58 9.88
N VAL A 90 -4.14 -14.28 10.45
CA VAL A 90 -4.64 -14.93 11.67
C VAL A 90 -4.87 -16.44 11.45
N LYS A 91 -5.44 -16.81 10.30
CA LYS A 91 -5.70 -18.21 9.94
C LYS A 91 -4.40 -19.01 9.79
N ILE A 92 -3.37 -18.43 9.17
CA ILE A 92 -2.05 -19.05 9.04
C ILE A 92 -1.38 -19.21 10.41
N ARG A 93 -1.40 -18.17 11.26
CA ARG A 93 -0.85 -18.26 12.62
C ARG A 93 -1.53 -19.36 13.42
N LYS A 94 -2.86 -19.44 13.39
CA LYS A 94 -3.65 -20.50 14.03
C LYS A 94 -3.24 -21.90 13.56
N LEU A 95 -2.96 -22.07 12.26
CA LEU A 95 -2.52 -23.34 11.69
C LEU A 95 -1.09 -23.70 12.13
N GLN A 96 -0.20 -22.71 12.21
CA GLN A 96 1.19 -22.90 12.65
C GLN A 96 1.30 -23.19 14.16
N THR A 97 0.46 -22.58 15.00
CA THR A 97 0.42 -22.88 16.45
C THR A 97 -0.07 -24.31 16.76
N GLY A 98 -0.69 -25.01 15.81
CA GLY A 98 -1.10 -26.42 15.95
C GLY A 98 -0.02 -27.45 15.62
N THR A 99 1.14 -27.05 15.10
CA THR A 99 2.23 -27.97 14.70
C THR A 99 3.46 -27.92 15.62
N ASP A 100 3.49 -27.02 16.61
CA ASP A 100 4.63 -26.84 17.53
C ASP A 100 4.33 -27.27 18.98
N LEU A 101 3.22 -27.98 19.22
CA LEU A 101 2.85 -28.53 20.54
C LEU A 101 2.34 -29.98 20.43
N GLY A 102 2.99 -30.78 19.59
CA GLY A 102 2.58 -32.17 19.34
C GLY A 102 3.76 -33.10 19.13
N SER A 103 4.68 -33.18 20.10
CA SER A 103 5.77 -34.16 20.11
C SER A 103 5.94 -34.88 21.46
N ASP A 104 4.92 -34.93 22.31
CA ASP A 104 5.00 -35.67 23.58
C ASP A 104 3.72 -36.49 23.86
N GLU A 105 3.40 -37.43 22.97
CA GLU A 105 2.49 -38.52 23.30
C GLU A 105 3.15 -39.87 22.99
N LEU A 106 4.17 -40.20 23.81
CA LEU A 106 4.72 -41.55 23.87
C LEU A 106 3.71 -42.46 24.57
N ASN A 107 2.95 -43.19 23.76
CA ASN A 107 1.99 -44.20 24.19
C ASN A 107 2.72 -45.46 24.68
N TYR A 108 3.25 -45.44 25.91
CA TYR A 108 3.83 -46.63 26.54
C TYR A 108 2.72 -47.40 27.29
N ALA A 109 2.30 -48.52 26.71
CA ALA A 109 1.31 -49.43 27.29
C ALA A 109 1.83 -50.00 28.63
N ALA A 110 1.30 -49.50 29.75
CA ALA A 110 1.54 -50.07 31.07
C ALA A 110 0.53 -51.20 31.35
N LEU A 111 1.02 -52.43 31.42
CA LEU A 111 0.23 -53.62 31.81
C LEU A 111 -0.19 -53.54 33.28
N ASN A 112 -1.50 -53.67 33.52
CA ASN A 112 -2.09 -53.62 34.85
C ASN A 112 -2.10 -55.03 35.47
N PHE A 113 -1.18 -55.31 36.40
CA PHE A 113 -1.22 -56.54 37.19
C PHE A 113 -1.91 -56.28 38.53
N GLN A 114 -3.18 -56.67 38.61
CA GLN A 114 -3.91 -56.72 39.87
C GLN A 114 -3.30 -57.78 40.80
N ALA A 115 -2.65 -57.34 41.86
CA ALA A 115 -2.32 -58.18 43.01
C ALA A 115 -3.26 -57.83 44.17
N LYS A 116 -4.30 -58.66 44.36
CA LYS A 116 -4.89 -58.90 45.69
C LYS A 116 -4.29 -60.23 46.18
N PRO A 117 -3.92 -60.41 47.47
CA PRO A 117 -4.92 -60.37 48.55
C PRO A 117 -4.46 -60.02 49.99
N LYS A 118 -5.49 -59.86 50.85
CA LYS A 118 -5.63 -60.26 52.28
C LYS A 118 -5.11 -59.37 53.45
N ARG A 119 -6.12 -58.80 54.13
CA ARG A 119 -6.43 -58.84 55.60
C ARG A 119 -5.41 -58.26 56.61
N SER A 120 -5.81 -57.21 57.34
CA SER A 120 -6.10 -57.22 58.81
C SER A 120 -5.87 -55.86 59.51
N ARG A 121 -6.92 -55.41 60.22
CA ARG A 121 -6.96 -54.48 61.37
C ARG A 121 -6.86 -52.94 61.18
N ARG A 122 -7.74 -52.29 61.96
CA ARG A 122 -8.10 -50.87 62.16
C ARG A 122 -7.32 -50.32 63.40
N PRO A 123 -7.46 -49.04 63.86
CA PRO A 123 -7.21 -47.69 63.30
C PRO A 123 -6.25 -46.79 64.18
N ALA A 124 -6.06 -45.54 63.70
CA ALA A 124 -6.00 -44.25 64.43
C ALA A 124 -4.65 -43.64 64.88
N SER A 125 -4.42 -42.42 64.35
CA SER A 125 -3.91 -41.18 64.98
C SER A 125 -2.67 -41.25 65.88
N GLU A 126 -1.56 -40.66 65.40
CA GLU A 126 -0.66 -39.90 66.28
C GLU A 126 0.06 -38.79 65.49
N ARG A 127 0.14 -37.61 66.12
CA ARG A 127 0.89 -36.41 65.71
C ARG A 127 2.38 -36.61 66.00
N GLU A 128 3.16 -35.59 65.64
CA GLU A 128 4.60 -35.38 65.91
C GLU A 128 5.54 -36.07 64.92
N LEU A 129 6.66 -35.49 64.49
CA LEU A 129 7.29 -34.18 64.61
C LEU A 129 8.46 -34.30 63.63
N GLU A 130 8.76 -33.25 62.85
CA GLU A 130 9.97 -33.20 62.02
C GLU A 130 11.22 -33.52 62.85
N PRO A 131 12.21 -34.17 62.24
CA PRO A 131 13.57 -33.74 62.49
C PRO A 131 14.38 -33.58 61.20
N HIS A 132 14.88 -32.36 61.05
CA HIS A 132 16.28 -32.06 60.77
C HIS A 132 16.85 -32.40 59.38
N VAL A 133 16.74 -31.40 58.50
CA VAL A 133 17.87 -30.69 57.84
C VAL A 133 19.22 -31.39 57.89
N VAL A 134 19.83 -31.71 56.72
CA VAL A 134 21.26 -31.45 56.39
C VAL A 134 21.43 -31.30 54.87
N TYR A 135 22.32 -30.39 54.50
CA TYR A 135 22.60 -29.74 53.21
C TYR A 135 23.48 -30.53 52.20
N ALA A 136 23.61 -29.89 51.01
CA ALA A 136 24.75 -29.86 50.07
C ALA A 136 24.72 -30.87 48.90
N ALA A 137 25.21 -30.58 47.69
CA ALA A 137 25.65 -29.36 47.00
C ALA A 137 25.63 -29.64 45.49
N THR A 138 25.68 -28.57 44.69
CA THR A 138 25.71 -28.58 43.23
C THR A 138 27.05 -29.05 42.65
N ARG A 139 26.97 -29.71 41.49
CA ARG A 139 27.89 -29.49 40.38
C ARG A 139 27.11 -29.48 39.08
#